data_AF-A0A8K0R0D8-F1
#
_entry.id   AF-A0A8K0R0D8-F1
#
_cell.length_a   1.000
_cell.length_b   1.000
_cell.length_c   1.000
_cell.angle_alpha   90.00
_cell.angle_beta   90.00
_cell.angle_gamma   90.00
#
_symmetry.space_group_name_H-M   'P 1'
#
loop_
_entity.id
_entity.type
_entity.pdbx_description
1 polymer ?
#
loop_
_entity_poly.entity_id
_entity_poly.type
_entity_poly.pdbx_seq_one_letter_code
_entity_poly.pdbx_strand_id
1 'polypeptide(L)'
;MQDRRHTPPYSDPDTPIIPPADPATPTSLASSTVTAATILNTNPTPTIPSKLSLKQATTSTTAPTPPLTTPTQRPPIPETLTQALVESNSALKRLQQDLLILTSFPDNSSLLWRPPWFPPGPHTGTFWTLHNPPNVVTERITNPSNPLWVVYTRRMRRESDPEPAYIKSWTQWARVCEIYGIPGDFLGEGMVALVRLGLRYDAEGGVLAPRNWPLYPEPQIPGQRAYALDPARCATHLPPRFSNLITEDHGAGFVEQVEVGADGTLSVLQREEYVRSVADRRWSWVPWTREQETSCAGLKVRVRGWNGGIKRGGSGVESKRVEGNEEDDEEGRRVKRARSLV
;
A
#
# COMPACT_ATOMS: atom_id res chain seq x y z
N MET A 1 -20.93 -0.11 55.28
CA MET A 1 -20.11 1.08 55.00
C MET A 1 -20.28 1.42 53.53
N GLN A 2 -21.24 2.30 53.25
CA GLN A 2 -21.60 2.78 51.91
C GLN A 2 -20.97 4.15 51.77
N ASP A 3 -20.09 4.32 50.79
CA ASP A 3 -19.39 5.59 50.55
C ASP A 3 -20.14 6.35 49.44
N ARG A 4 -20.97 7.30 49.86
CA ARG A 4 -21.69 8.25 49.00
C ARG A 4 -20.73 9.35 48.58
N ARG A 5 -20.29 9.35 47.31
CA ARG A 5 -19.68 10.54 46.72
C ARG A 5 -20.74 11.37 46.00
N HIS A 6 -20.97 12.56 46.56
CA HIS A 6 -21.74 13.65 45.99
C HIS A 6 -21.11 14.15 44.69
N THR A 7 -21.89 14.15 43.61
CA THR A 7 -21.68 15.02 42.44
C THR A 7 -22.47 16.32 42.63
N PRO A 8 -21.88 17.50 42.42
CA PRO A 8 -22.62 18.76 42.38
C PRO A 8 -23.37 18.92 41.04
N PRO A 9 -24.50 19.66 41.02
CA PRO A 9 -25.28 19.89 39.82
C PRO A 9 -24.60 20.90 38.89
N TYR A 10 -24.59 20.57 37.60
CA TYR A 10 -24.18 21.42 36.49
C TYR A 10 -25.34 22.38 36.17
N SER A 11 -25.11 23.68 36.30
CA SER A 11 -26.05 24.73 35.94
C SER A 11 -26.00 25.02 34.43
N ASP A 12 -27.18 25.22 33.88
CA ASP A 12 -27.55 25.43 32.47
C ASP A 12 -27.24 26.89 32.00
N PRO A 13 -27.61 27.33 30.76
CA PRO A 13 -26.70 28.03 29.87
C PRO A 13 -27.20 29.45 29.54
N ASP A 14 -26.40 30.48 29.79
CA ASP A 14 -26.70 31.81 29.26
C ASP A 14 -25.40 32.55 28.98
N THR A 15 -24.97 32.55 27.72
CA THR A 15 -23.98 33.52 27.25
C THR A 15 -24.52 34.17 25.98
N PRO A 16 -24.80 35.49 26.02
CA PRO A 16 -25.43 36.18 24.90
C PRO A 16 -24.48 36.33 23.70
N ILE A 17 -25.10 36.19 22.53
CA ILE A 17 -24.54 36.39 21.19
C ILE A 17 -24.14 37.87 21.04
N ILE A 18 -22.85 38.14 20.83
CA ILE A 18 -22.34 39.45 20.41
C ILE A 18 -22.22 39.44 18.88
N PRO A 19 -22.87 40.38 18.15
CA PRO A 19 -22.72 40.49 16.70
C PRO A 19 -21.33 41.06 16.32
N PRO A 20 -20.77 40.66 15.16
CA PRO A 20 -19.47 41.16 14.70
C PRO A 20 -19.56 42.61 14.23
N ALA A 21 -18.58 43.42 14.65
CA ALA A 21 -18.32 44.74 14.11
C ALA A 21 -17.27 44.64 12.98
N ASP A 22 -17.66 45.09 11.79
CA ASP A 22 -16.78 45.40 10.65
C ASP A 22 -16.79 46.94 10.45
N PRO A 23 -15.86 47.53 9.67
CA PRO A 23 -14.41 47.42 9.77
C PRO A 23 -13.78 48.83 9.81
N ALA A 24 -12.63 48.97 10.48
CA ALA A 24 -11.81 50.18 10.39
C ALA A 24 -10.47 49.86 9.70
N THR A 25 -10.34 50.27 8.44
CA THR A 25 -9.06 50.67 7.83
C THR A 25 -8.49 51.84 8.65
N PRO A 26 -7.15 52.00 8.85
CA PRO A 26 -6.27 52.41 7.75
C PRO A 26 -4.76 52.02 7.87
N THR A 27 -3.98 52.42 6.86
CA THR A 27 -2.52 52.79 6.89
C THR A 27 -1.51 51.61 6.98
N SER A 28 -0.80 51.25 5.92
CA SER A 28 0.37 51.89 5.28
C SER A 28 1.72 51.62 5.99
N LEU A 29 2.71 51.24 5.16
CA LEU A 29 4.17 51.27 5.33
C LEU A 29 4.83 50.25 6.28
N ALA A 30 5.62 49.33 5.71
CA ALA A 30 7.08 49.38 5.84
C ALA A 30 7.76 48.34 4.93
N SER A 31 8.69 48.84 4.12
CA SER A 31 9.73 48.08 3.45
C SER A 31 10.53 47.24 4.44
N SER A 32 10.92 46.03 4.04
CA SER A 32 11.99 45.29 4.72
C SER A 32 12.93 44.68 3.70
N THR A 33 14.10 45.31 3.66
CA THR A 33 15.34 44.91 3.01
C THR A 33 15.81 43.58 3.61
N VAL A 34 16.00 42.55 2.79
CA VAL A 34 16.62 41.30 3.23
C VAL A 34 18.10 41.32 2.85
N THR A 35 18.94 41.40 3.87
CA THR A 35 20.39 41.33 3.82
C THR A 35 20.83 39.90 3.48
N ALA A 36 21.66 39.76 2.43
CA ALA A 36 22.30 38.51 2.06
C ALA A 36 23.42 38.16 3.07
N ALA A 37 23.36 36.96 3.65
CA ALA A 37 24.44 36.40 4.45
C ALA A 37 25.24 35.39 3.62
N THR A 38 26.47 35.77 3.31
CA THR A 38 27.52 34.92 2.73
C THR A 38 28.00 33.91 3.78
N ILE A 39 27.82 32.62 3.53
CA ILE A 39 28.43 31.54 4.33
C ILE A 39 29.65 31.01 3.57
N LEU A 40 30.83 31.30 4.11
CA LEU A 40 32.11 30.71 3.75
C LEU A 40 32.19 29.28 4.30
N ASN A 41 32.43 28.33 3.40
CA ASN A 41 32.58 26.90 3.69
C ASN A 41 34.07 26.55 3.66
N THR A 42 34.65 26.14 4.79
CA THR A 42 36.02 25.62 4.88
C THR A 42 35.99 24.20 5.46
N ASN A 43 36.25 23.21 4.60
CA ASN A 43 36.51 21.82 4.99
C ASN A 43 37.94 21.68 5.52
N PRO A 44 38.15 20.86 6.56
CA PRO A 44 39.36 20.07 6.68
C PRO A 44 39.09 18.56 6.60
N THR A 45 39.78 17.94 5.65
CA THR A 45 39.96 16.50 5.46
C THR A 45 40.66 15.85 6.66
N PRO A 46 40.20 14.68 7.15
CA PRO A 46 41.05 13.78 7.91
C PRO A 46 41.44 12.53 7.11
N THR A 47 42.74 12.38 6.97
CA THR A 47 43.47 11.20 6.47
C THR A 47 43.37 10.06 7.49
N ILE A 48 42.93 8.87 7.06
CA ILE A 48 42.98 7.63 7.87
C ILE A 48 43.96 6.65 7.19
N PRO A 49 44.93 6.07 7.91
CA PRO A 49 45.86 5.10 7.35
C PRO A 49 45.24 3.71 7.22
N SER A 50 45.54 3.10 6.08
CA SER A 50 45.29 1.69 5.75
C SER A 50 46.12 0.75 6.63
N LYS A 51 45.51 -0.35 7.11
CA LYS A 51 46.06 -1.72 7.15
C LYS A 51 45.15 -2.62 7.98
N LEU A 52 44.53 -3.61 7.35
CA LEU A 52 44.38 -4.97 7.87
C LEU A 52 43.79 -5.84 6.74
N SER A 53 44.66 -6.70 6.19
CA SER A 53 44.34 -7.67 5.15
C SER A 53 43.84 -8.94 5.83
N LEU A 54 42.58 -9.32 5.58
CA LEU A 54 42.03 -10.62 5.93
C LEU A 54 41.78 -11.39 4.63
N LYS A 55 42.57 -12.43 4.38
CA LYS A 55 42.38 -13.36 3.27
C LYS A 55 41.18 -14.26 3.59
N GLN A 56 40.02 -13.97 3.01
CA GLN A 56 38.91 -14.93 2.92
C GLN A 56 38.87 -15.52 1.51
N ALA A 57 38.91 -16.84 1.43
CA ALA A 57 38.77 -17.61 0.21
C ALA A 57 37.29 -17.65 -0.18
N THR A 58 36.90 -16.86 -1.17
CA THR A 58 35.58 -16.89 -1.80
C THR A 58 35.61 -17.81 -3.00
N THR A 59 34.96 -18.97 -2.91
CA THR A 59 34.60 -19.79 -4.06
C THR A 59 33.55 -19.06 -4.88
N SER A 60 33.97 -18.46 -5.99
CA SER A 60 33.13 -17.76 -6.95
C SER A 60 32.32 -18.76 -7.79
N THR A 61 31.14 -19.15 -7.30
CA THR A 61 30.11 -19.79 -8.12
C THR A 61 29.60 -18.75 -9.11
N THR A 62 29.98 -18.90 -10.38
CA THR A 62 29.53 -18.03 -11.48
C THR A 62 28.04 -18.22 -11.69
N ALA A 63 27.23 -17.33 -11.11
CA ALA A 63 25.79 -17.30 -11.31
C ALA A 63 25.50 -16.99 -12.80
N PRO A 64 24.58 -17.71 -13.45
CA PRO A 64 24.22 -17.47 -14.85
C PRO A 64 23.72 -16.04 -15.00
N THR A 65 24.34 -15.29 -15.90
CA THR A 65 23.93 -13.93 -16.27
C THR A 65 22.48 -13.98 -16.77
N PRO A 66 21.53 -13.28 -16.12
CA PRO A 66 20.15 -13.28 -16.57
C PRO A 66 20.06 -12.68 -17.98
N PRO A 67 19.19 -13.22 -18.85
CA PRO A 67 19.03 -12.72 -20.21
C PRO A 67 18.65 -11.22 -20.17
N LEU A 68 19.28 -10.45 -21.06
CA LEU A 68 19.04 -9.02 -21.22
C LEU A 68 17.59 -8.81 -21.72
N THR A 69 16.64 -8.71 -20.80
CA THR A 69 15.24 -8.45 -21.12
C THR A 69 15.10 -7.06 -21.75
N THR A 70 14.60 -7.02 -22.98
CA THR A 70 14.17 -5.81 -23.67
C THR A 70 13.36 -4.93 -22.71
N PRO A 71 13.62 -3.60 -22.65
CA PRO A 71 12.92 -2.71 -21.73
C PRO A 71 11.42 -2.89 -21.88
N THR A 72 10.75 -3.20 -20.76
CA THR A 72 9.31 -3.41 -20.70
C THR A 72 8.60 -2.15 -21.19
N GLN A 73 8.16 -2.15 -22.45
CA GLN A 73 7.43 -1.02 -23.00
C GLN A 73 6.09 -0.89 -22.28
N ARG A 74 5.77 0.33 -21.88
CA ARG A 74 4.48 0.67 -21.30
C ARG A 74 3.36 0.33 -22.30
N PRO A 75 2.26 -0.33 -21.87
CA PRO A 75 1.16 -0.61 -22.77
C PRO A 75 0.50 0.71 -23.24
N PRO A 76 0.09 0.81 -24.52
CA PRO A 76 -0.65 1.97 -25.00
C PRO A 76 -2.00 2.06 -24.28
N ILE A 77 -2.41 3.28 -23.92
CA ILE A 77 -3.73 3.56 -23.36
C ILE A 77 -4.65 3.91 -24.53
N PRO A 78 -5.72 3.14 -24.78
CA PRO A 78 -6.66 3.45 -25.85
C PRO A 78 -7.53 4.66 -25.51
N GLU A 79 -7.96 5.38 -26.54
CA GLU A 79 -8.79 6.59 -26.41
C GLU A 79 -10.15 6.28 -25.74
N THR A 80 -10.80 5.18 -26.13
CA THR A 80 -12.05 4.72 -25.53
C THR A 80 -11.77 3.75 -24.38
N LEU A 81 -11.45 4.30 -23.22
CA LEU A 81 -11.13 3.51 -22.04
C LEU A 81 -12.40 3.05 -21.30
N THR A 82 -12.51 1.74 -21.04
CA THR A 82 -13.61 1.15 -20.25
C THR A 82 -13.07 0.16 -19.22
N GLN A 83 -13.82 -0.07 -18.13
CA GLN A 83 -13.38 -1.00 -17.07
C GLN A 83 -13.24 -2.44 -17.59
N ALA A 84 -14.16 -2.88 -18.45
CA ALA A 84 -14.09 -4.22 -19.06
C ALA A 84 -12.82 -4.41 -19.91
N LEU A 85 -12.40 -3.37 -20.63
CA LEU A 85 -11.15 -3.39 -21.39
C LEU A 85 -9.94 -3.53 -20.46
N VAL A 86 -9.89 -2.74 -19.38
CA VAL A 86 -8.81 -2.84 -18.38
C VAL A 86 -8.76 -4.24 -17.77
N GLU A 87 -9.90 -4.82 -17.41
CA GLU A 87 -9.96 -6.16 -16.81
C GLU A 87 -9.54 -7.27 -17.78
N SER A 88 -9.85 -7.13 -19.08
CA SER A 88 -9.48 -8.08 -20.13
C SER A 88 -8.00 -8.00 -20.54
N ASN A 89 -7.32 -6.87 -20.31
CA ASN A 89 -5.93 -6.64 -20.69
C ASN A 89 -5.04 -6.56 -19.44
N SER A 90 -4.28 -7.63 -19.17
CA SER A 90 -3.42 -7.73 -17.98
C SER A 90 -2.34 -6.64 -17.90
N ALA A 91 -1.77 -6.22 -19.02
CA ALA A 91 -0.76 -5.16 -19.03
C ALA A 91 -1.37 -3.79 -18.69
N LEU A 92 -2.54 -3.48 -19.26
CA LEU A 92 -3.27 -2.23 -18.96
C LEU A 92 -3.77 -2.21 -17.52
N LYS A 93 -4.26 -3.34 -17.01
CA LYS A 93 -4.60 -3.52 -15.59
C LYS A 93 -3.39 -3.24 -14.71
N ARG A 94 -2.23 -3.80 -15.05
CA ARG A 94 -1.00 -3.55 -14.29
C ARG A 94 -0.58 -2.08 -14.32
N LEU A 95 -0.68 -1.42 -15.48
CA LEU A 95 -0.42 0.01 -15.57
C LEU A 95 -1.37 0.82 -14.68
N GLN A 96 -2.67 0.50 -14.68
CA GLN A 96 -3.64 1.16 -13.80
C GLN A 96 -3.26 1.01 -12.33
N GLN A 97 -2.86 -0.20 -11.94
CA GLN A 97 -2.43 -0.53 -10.58
C GLN A 97 -1.20 0.28 -10.15
N ASP A 98 -0.16 0.30 -10.99
CA ASP A 98 1.05 1.09 -10.72
C ASP A 98 0.73 2.59 -10.58
N LEU A 99 -0.14 3.12 -11.46
CA LEU A 99 -0.57 4.52 -11.40
C LEU A 99 -1.39 4.83 -10.13
N LEU A 100 -2.27 3.92 -9.71
CA LEU A 100 -3.03 4.11 -8.48
C LEU A 100 -2.11 4.15 -7.25
N ILE A 101 -1.06 3.32 -7.20
CA ILE A 101 -0.04 3.38 -6.14
C ILE A 101 0.65 4.73 -6.15
N LEU A 102 1.22 5.12 -7.30
CA LEU A 102 1.97 6.38 -7.43
C LEU A 102 1.10 7.58 -7.04
N THR A 103 -0.16 7.60 -7.48
CA THR A 103 -1.07 8.72 -7.20
C THR A 103 -1.65 8.72 -5.78
N SER A 104 -1.51 7.62 -5.02
CA SER A 104 -1.96 7.54 -3.63
C SER A 104 -1.13 8.38 -2.65
N PHE A 105 0.11 8.69 -3.04
CA PHE A 105 1.04 9.48 -2.25
C PHE A 105 0.76 11.00 -2.38
N PRO A 106 1.10 11.81 -1.35
CA PRO A 106 1.07 13.26 -1.47
C PRO A 106 2.07 13.74 -2.53
N ASP A 107 1.88 14.96 -3.00
CA ASP A 107 2.81 15.60 -3.94
C ASP A 107 4.19 15.77 -3.30
N ASN A 108 5.24 15.66 -4.09
CA ASN A 108 6.64 15.72 -3.67
C ASN A 108 7.06 14.60 -2.70
N SER A 109 6.38 13.46 -2.73
CA SER A 109 6.80 12.29 -1.97
C SER A 109 8.08 11.71 -2.57
N SER A 110 9.14 11.59 -1.78
CA SER A 110 10.31 10.79 -2.16
C SER A 110 9.92 9.31 -2.15
N LEU A 111 10.18 8.54 -3.20
CA LEU A 111 9.83 7.14 -3.33
C LEU A 111 11.08 6.32 -3.64
N LEU A 112 11.16 5.10 -3.13
CA LEU A 112 12.20 4.12 -3.50
C LEU A 112 11.77 3.20 -4.62
N TRP A 113 10.49 2.89 -4.67
CA TRP A 113 9.93 2.02 -5.68
C TRP A 113 9.68 2.80 -6.97
N ARG A 114 9.96 2.15 -8.11
CA ARG A 114 9.74 2.69 -9.45
C ARG A 114 9.17 1.58 -10.35
N PRO A 115 8.10 1.83 -11.10
CA PRO A 115 7.56 0.83 -12.00
C PRO A 115 8.54 0.44 -13.11
N PRO A 116 8.55 -0.83 -13.55
CA PRO A 116 9.49 -1.33 -14.55
C PRO A 116 9.32 -0.74 -15.95
N TRP A 117 8.18 -0.08 -16.22
CA TRP A 117 7.91 0.60 -17.49
C TRP A 117 8.45 2.04 -17.53
N PHE A 118 9.02 2.54 -16.43
CA PHE A 118 9.79 3.78 -16.49
C PHE A 118 11.10 3.53 -17.24
N PRO A 119 11.55 4.49 -18.08
CA PRO A 119 12.84 4.40 -18.73
C PRO A 119 13.98 4.19 -17.72
N PRO A 120 14.93 3.28 -17.97
CA PRO A 120 16.12 3.19 -17.15
C PRO A 120 16.81 4.57 -17.14
N GLY A 121 17.13 5.07 -15.96
CA GLY A 121 17.72 6.39 -15.76
C GLY A 121 18.72 6.43 -14.61
N PRO A 122 19.40 7.56 -14.38
CA PRO A 122 20.42 7.71 -13.34
C PRO A 122 19.89 7.44 -11.93
N HIS A 123 18.57 7.54 -11.73
CA HIS A 123 17.89 7.29 -10.45
C HIS A 123 17.29 5.89 -10.33
N THR A 124 17.67 4.95 -11.19
CA THR A 124 17.25 3.55 -11.05
C THR A 124 17.90 2.96 -9.80
N GLY A 125 17.12 2.75 -8.74
CA GLY A 125 17.61 2.24 -7.46
C GLY A 125 17.96 3.31 -6.42
N THR A 126 17.68 4.60 -6.69
CA THR A 126 17.77 5.68 -5.68
C THR A 126 16.40 6.22 -5.35
N PHE A 127 16.30 7.03 -4.29
CA PHE A 127 15.10 7.83 -4.07
C PHE A 127 14.86 8.76 -5.26
N TRP A 128 13.58 8.95 -5.61
CA TRP A 128 13.13 9.94 -6.57
C TRP A 128 11.89 10.64 -6.02
N THR A 129 11.68 11.90 -6.39
CA THR A 129 10.53 12.66 -5.91
C THR A 129 9.40 12.60 -6.94
N LEU A 130 8.22 12.15 -6.50
CA LEU A 130 7.03 12.19 -7.32
C LEU A 130 6.53 13.63 -7.41
N HIS A 131 6.54 14.18 -8.63
CA HIS A 131 5.98 15.49 -8.93
C HIS A 131 4.77 15.37 -9.87
N ASN A 132 3.89 16.36 -9.83
CA ASN A 132 2.79 16.50 -10.77
C ASN A 132 3.16 17.35 -12.00
N PRO A 133 2.66 16.99 -13.20
CA PRO A 133 2.61 17.91 -14.34
C PRO A 133 1.81 19.18 -14.01
N PRO A 134 2.01 20.29 -14.74
CA PRO A 134 1.37 21.58 -14.44
C PRO A 134 -0.17 21.53 -14.47
N ASN A 135 -0.75 20.64 -15.29
CA ASN A 135 -2.19 20.46 -15.47
C ASN A 135 -2.79 19.34 -14.60
N VAL A 136 -2.05 18.82 -13.62
CA VAL A 136 -2.52 17.77 -12.71
C VAL A 136 -2.50 18.29 -11.28
N VAL A 137 -3.52 17.95 -10.51
CA VAL A 137 -3.61 18.30 -9.09
C VAL A 137 -3.74 17.07 -8.21
N THR A 138 -3.17 17.17 -7.01
CA THR A 138 -3.35 16.22 -5.93
C THR A 138 -4.70 16.42 -5.28
N GLU A 139 -5.53 15.39 -5.28
CA GLU A 139 -6.87 15.39 -4.69
C GLU A 139 -6.86 14.48 -3.46
N ARG A 140 -7.35 14.96 -2.31
CA ARG A 140 -7.54 14.14 -1.13
C ARG A 140 -8.83 13.32 -1.30
N ILE A 141 -8.74 12.03 -1.02
CA ILE A 141 -9.87 11.11 -1.02
C ILE A 141 -10.43 10.97 0.40
N THR A 142 -11.76 10.96 0.51
CA THR A 142 -12.45 10.70 1.78
C THR A 142 -12.40 9.21 2.11
N ASN A 143 -11.97 8.89 3.34
CA ASN A 143 -12.04 7.54 3.89
C ASN A 143 -13.07 7.49 5.03
N PRO A 144 -14.31 7.04 4.76
CA PRO A 144 -15.35 7.01 5.79
C PRO A 144 -15.08 5.96 6.88
N SER A 145 -14.28 4.92 6.56
CA SER A 145 -13.95 3.86 7.52
C SER A 145 -12.83 4.26 8.48
N ASN A 146 -11.95 5.17 8.07
CA ASN A 146 -10.88 5.68 8.93
C ASN A 146 -10.53 7.13 8.56
N PRO A 147 -11.10 8.14 9.24
CA PRO A 147 -10.89 9.55 8.90
C PRO A 147 -9.46 10.05 9.20
N LEU A 148 -8.71 9.34 10.05
CA LEU A 148 -7.31 9.65 10.35
C LEU A 148 -6.39 9.31 9.17
N TRP A 149 -6.86 8.49 8.23
CA TRP A 149 -6.08 8.12 7.06
C TRP A 149 -6.31 9.05 5.90
N VAL A 150 -5.23 9.76 5.56
CA VAL A 150 -5.19 10.66 4.43
C VAL A 150 -4.73 9.87 3.21
N VAL A 151 -5.64 9.72 2.25
CA VAL A 151 -5.37 9.09 0.97
C VAL A 151 -5.45 10.16 -0.10
N TYR A 152 -4.57 10.08 -1.09
CA TYR A 152 -4.58 11.00 -2.22
C TYR A 152 -4.90 10.27 -3.52
N THR A 153 -5.21 11.05 -4.55
CA THR A 153 -5.21 10.64 -5.94
C THR A 153 -4.79 11.81 -6.81
N ARG A 154 -4.90 11.66 -8.13
CA ARG A 154 -4.66 12.73 -9.09
C ARG A 154 -5.87 12.91 -9.99
N ARG A 155 -6.11 14.15 -10.38
CA ARG A 155 -7.07 14.51 -11.42
C ARG A 155 -6.51 15.64 -12.27
N MET A 156 -7.11 15.81 -13.45
CA MET A 156 -6.84 16.98 -14.27
C MET A 156 -7.24 18.25 -13.50
N ARG A 157 -6.42 19.28 -13.66
CA ARG A 157 -6.66 20.62 -13.16
C ARG A 157 -7.93 21.20 -13.79
N ARG A 158 -8.70 21.90 -12.98
CA ARG A 158 -9.85 22.72 -13.36
C ARG A 158 -9.46 24.18 -13.27
N GLU A 159 -10.22 25.05 -13.92
CA GLU A 159 -9.99 26.50 -13.93
C GLU A 159 -10.04 27.11 -12.51
N SER A 160 -10.83 26.52 -11.61
CA SER A 160 -10.94 26.95 -10.21
C SER A 160 -9.79 26.51 -9.30
N ASP A 161 -8.90 25.63 -9.78
CA ASP A 161 -7.80 25.12 -8.94
C ASP A 161 -6.65 26.14 -8.85
N PRO A 162 -5.99 26.26 -7.69
CA PRO A 162 -4.86 27.19 -7.51
C PRO A 162 -3.68 26.81 -8.40
N GLU A 163 -2.99 27.78 -9.00
CA GLU A 163 -1.82 27.53 -9.85
C GLU A 163 -0.79 26.58 -9.19
N PRO A 164 -0.10 25.75 -10.00
CA PRO A 164 0.91 24.83 -9.46
C PRO A 164 2.03 25.60 -8.75
N ALA A 165 2.36 25.19 -7.52
CA ALA A 165 3.39 25.85 -6.72
C ALA A 165 4.81 25.65 -7.30
N TYR A 166 5.11 24.45 -7.81
CA TYR A 166 6.47 24.03 -8.18
C TYR A 166 6.68 23.95 -9.70
N ILE A 167 5.91 23.09 -10.38
CA ILE A 167 6.05 22.85 -11.83
C ILE A 167 4.94 23.61 -12.55
N LYS A 168 5.30 24.77 -13.11
CA LYS A 168 4.37 25.75 -13.68
C LYS A 168 4.17 25.63 -15.19
N SER A 169 5.08 24.96 -15.89
CA SER A 169 5.02 24.83 -17.34
C SER A 169 5.46 23.46 -17.83
N TRP A 170 5.03 23.11 -19.05
CA TRP A 170 5.43 21.87 -19.70
C TRP A 170 6.94 21.79 -19.97
N THR A 171 7.60 22.93 -20.18
CA THR A 171 9.07 22.99 -20.29
C THR A 171 9.75 22.60 -18.98
N GLN A 172 9.24 23.08 -17.84
CA GLN A 172 9.75 22.66 -16.52
C GLN A 172 9.47 21.17 -16.27
N TRP A 173 8.29 20.69 -16.64
CA TRP A 173 7.94 19.27 -16.55
C TRP A 173 8.88 18.39 -17.38
N ALA A 174 9.17 18.76 -18.62
CA ALA A 174 10.11 18.05 -19.49
C ALA A 174 11.50 17.94 -18.85
N ARG A 175 11.99 19.02 -18.21
CA ARG A 175 13.27 19.01 -17.48
C ARG A 175 13.24 18.07 -16.27
N VAL A 176 12.15 18.06 -15.51
CA VAL A 176 11.96 17.12 -14.38
C VAL A 176 11.95 15.68 -14.89
N CYS A 177 11.27 15.43 -16.01
CA CYS A 177 11.25 14.12 -16.67
C CYS A 177 12.64 13.65 -17.10
N GLU A 178 13.43 14.54 -17.70
CA GLU A 178 14.82 14.25 -18.09
C GLU A 178 15.69 13.90 -16.88
N ILE A 179 15.65 14.72 -15.82
CA ILE A 179 16.46 14.52 -14.61
C ILE A 179 16.13 13.19 -13.95
N TYR A 180 14.86 12.91 -13.72
CA TYR A 180 14.42 11.73 -12.97
C TYR A 180 14.13 10.49 -13.83
N GLY A 181 14.27 10.60 -15.15
CA GLY A 181 13.89 9.55 -16.11
C GLY A 181 12.38 9.25 -16.14
N ILE A 182 11.53 10.20 -15.80
CA ILE A 182 10.07 10.01 -15.82
C ILE A 182 9.60 10.10 -17.28
N PRO A 183 8.64 9.26 -17.74
CA PRO A 183 8.04 9.46 -19.07
C PRO A 183 7.46 10.86 -19.21
N GLY A 184 7.74 11.54 -20.33
CA GLY A 184 7.29 12.92 -20.54
C GLY A 184 5.77 13.11 -20.48
N ASP A 185 5.02 12.06 -20.80
CA ASP A 185 3.56 11.99 -20.75
C ASP A 185 3.01 11.32 -19.47
N PHE A 186 3.86 11.11 -18.46
CA PHE A 186 3.41 10.61 -17.16
C PHE A 186 2.35 11.52 -16.56
N LEU A 187 1.25 10.93 -16.09
CA LEU A 187 0.03 11.61 -15.65
C LEU A 187 -0.60 12.54 -16.72
N GLY A 188 -0.40 12.24 -18.01
CA GLY A 188 -1.23 12.80 -19.08
C GLY A 188 -2.70 12.36 -18.96
N GLU A 189 -3.56 12.93 -19.79
CA GLU A 189 -5.03 12.73 -19.72
C GLU A 189 -5.43 11.26 -19.72
N GLY A 190 -4.85 10.43 -20.60
CA GLY A 190 -5.14 9.00 -20.66
C GLY A 190 -4.76 8.26 -19.38
N MET A 191 -3.62 8.60 -18.75
CA MET A 191 -3.21 8.00 -17.47
C MET A 191 -4.12 8.44 -16.33
N VAL A 192 -4.48 9.73 -16.28
CA VAL A 192 -5.40 10.23 -15.28
C VAL A 192 -6.78 9.60 -15.44
N ALA A 193 -7.28 9.47 -16.67
CA ALA A 193 -8.53 8.74 -16.96
C ALA A 193 -8.44 7.28 -16.48
N LEU A 194 -7.32 6.60 -16.73
CA LEU A 194 -7.06 5.24 -16.26
C LEU A 194 -7.06 5.13 -14.73
N VAL A 195 -6.43 6.08 -14.04
CA VAL A 195 -6.47 6.18 -12.57
C VAL A 195 -7.92 6.35 -12.11
N ARG A 196 -8.65 7.31 -12.65
CA ARG A 196 -10.04 7.62 -12.26
C ARG A 196 -10.96 6.41 -12.43
N LEU A 197 -10.83 5.69 -13.54
CA LEU A 197 -11.60 4.48 -13.81
C LEU A 197 -11.39 3.39 -12.75
N GLY A 198 -10.19 3.31 -12.15
CA GLY A 198 -9.88 2.35 -11.09
C GLY A 198 -10.38 2.76 -9.70
N LEU A 199 -10.81 4.01 -9.51
CA LEU A 199 -11.30 4.51 -8.22
C LEU A 199 -12.77 4.15 -8.01
N ARG A 200 -13.17 4.11 -6.73
CA ARG A 200 -14.57 3.94 -6.35
C ARG A 200 -15.24 5.29 -6.18
N TYR A 201 -16.54 5.31 -6.44
CA TYR A 201 -17.38 6.48 -6.29
C TYR A 201 -18.55 6.19 -5.33
N ASP A 202 -18.97 7.18 -4.56
CA ASP A 202 -20.24 7.15 -3.82
C ASP A 202 -21.43 7.46 -4.75
N ALA A 203 -22.64 7.53 -4.18
CA ALA A 203 -23.85 7.81 -4.94
C ALA A 203 -23.88 9.25 -5.49
N GLU A 204 -23.13 10.15 -4.87
CA GLU A 204 -22.99 11.56 -5.20
C GLU A 204 -21.86 11.83 -6.21
N GLY A 205 -21.10 10.79 -6.61
CA GLY A 205 -19.96 10.89 -7.52
C GLY A 205 -18.66 11.36 -6.85
N GLY A 206 -18.64 11.44 -5.52
CA GLY A 206 -17.45 11.63 -4.70
C GLY A 206 -16.53 10.42 -4.76
N VAL A 207 -15.23 10.67 -4.78
CA VAL A 207 -14.22 9.60 -4.80
C VAL A 207 -14.10 9.00 -3.40
N LEU A 208 -14.19 7.68 -3.32
CA LEU A 208 -14.06 6.94 -2.07
C LEU A 208 -12.74 6.19 -1.97
N ALA A 209 -12.19 6.16 -0.76
CA ALA A 209 -11.09 5.28 -0.46
C ALA A 209 -11.57 3.81 -0.58
N PRO A 210 -10.72 2.91 -1.07
CA PRO A 210 -11.07 1.51 -1.16
C PRO A 210 -11.21 0.90 0.24
N ARG A 211 -12.35 0.27 0.55
CA ARG A 211 -12.61 -0.31 1.88
C ARG A 211 -11.65 -1.45 2.26
N ASN A 212 -11.30 -2.30 1.30
CA ASN A 212 -10.65 -3.60 1.55
C ASN A 212 -9.38 -3.81 0.71
N TRP A 213 -8.76 -2.74 0.20
CA TRP A 213 -7.53 -2.95 -0.57
C TRP A 213 -6.37 -3.17 0.40
N PRO A 214 -5.55 -4.21 0.16
CA PRO A 214 -4.38 -4.42 0.99
C PRO A 214 -3.47 -3.21 0.86
N LEU A 215 -2.91 -2.80 2.00
CA LEU A 215 -1.92 -1.72 1.99
C LEU A 215 -0.57 -2.28 1.59
N TYR A 216 0.19 -1.48 0.85
CA TYR A 216 1.51 -1.80 0.36
C TYR A 216 2.58 -1.12 1.21
N PRO A 217 3.43 -1.87 1.93
CA PRO A 217 4.59 -1.27 2.59
C PRO A 217 5.67 -0.92 1.57
N GLU A 218 6.22 0.30 1.64
CA GLU A 218 7.28 0.75 0.74
C GLU A 218 8.54 -0.16 0.87
N PRO A 219 9.13 -0.67 -0.24
CA PRO A 219 10.32 -1.50 -0.21
C PRO A 219 11.51 -0.79 0.43
N GLN A 220 12.49 -1.59 0.86
CA GLN A 220 13.77 -1.05 1.30
C GLN A 220 14.66 -0.61 0.13
N ILE A 221 15.57 0.31 0.44
CA ILE A 221 16.70 0.66 -0.41
C ILE A 221 17.52 -0.61 -0.68
N PRO A 222 17.89 -0.88 -1.95
CA PRO A 222 18.84 -1.94 -2.25
C PRO A 222 20.10 -1.86 -1.37
N GLY A 223 20.47 -2.99 -0.76
CA GLY A 223 21.62 -3.07 0.15
C GLY A 223 21.32 -2.76 1.62
N GLN A 224 20.13 -2.23 1.94
CA GLN A 224 19.67 -2.18 3.33
C GLN A 224 19.04 -3.51 3.74
N ARG A 225 19.10 -3.81 5.05
CA ARG A 225 18.45 -4.99 5.61
C ARG A 225 16.93 -4.85 5.47
N ALA A 226 16.27 -6.00 5.24
CA ALA A 226 14.82 -6.11 5.34
C ALA A 226 14.34 -5.55 6.69
N TYR A 227 13.12 -5.03 6.69
CA TYR A 227 12.52 -4.51 7.92
C TYR A 227 11.25 -5.26 8.24
N ALA A 228 11.00 -5.37 9.54
CA ALA A 228 9.89 -6.13 10.05
C ALA A 228 8.65 -5.23 10.20
N LEU A 229 7.50 -5.76 9.81
CA LEU A 229 6.21 -5.10 9.91
C LEU A 229 5.59 -5.31 11.30
N ASP A 230 4.75 -4.36 11.67
CA ASP A 230 3.89 -4.45 12.84
C ASP A 230 2.80 -5.51 12.59
N PRO A 231 2.72 -6.58 13.40
CA PRO A 231 1.70 -7.61 13.26
C PRO A 231 0.28 -7.07 13.27
N ALA A 232 0.00 -6.01 14.03
CA ALA A 232 -1.33 -5.40 14.07
C ALA A 232 -1.73 -4.86 12.69
N ARG A 233 -0.77 -4.29 11.94
CA ARG A 233 -0.99 -3.84 10.56
C ARG A 233 -1.07 -5.00 9.59
N CYS A 234 -0.29 -6.06 9.79
CA CYS A 234 -0.37 -7.26 8.96
C CYS A 234 -1.76 -7.90 9.02
N ALA A 235 -2.36 -7.97 10.22
CA ALA A 235 -3.68 -8.54 10.44
C ALA A 235 -4.80 -7.81 9.69
N THR A 236 -4.70 -6.49 9.55
CA THR A 236 -5.72 -5.66 8.92
C THR A 236 -5.48 -5.38 7.43
N HIS A 237 -4.22 -5.47 6.96
CA HIS A 237 -3.84 -4.95 5.64
C HIS A 237 -3.21 -5.95 4.69
N LEU A 238 -2.75 -7.10 5.18
CA LEU A 238 -2.17 -8.12 4.34
C LEU A 238 -3.15 -9.30 4.19
N PRO A 239 -3.04 -10.07 3.09
CA PRO A 239 -3.85 -11.26 2.89
C PRO A 239 -3.70 -12.27 4.05
N PRO A 240 -4.66 -13.21 4.20
CA PRO A 240 -4.77 -14.05 5.40
C PRO A 240 -3.50 -14.82 5.80
N ARG A 241 -2.65 -15.17 4.83
CA ARG A 241 -1.37 -15.84 5.10
C ARG A 241 -0.38 -15.02 5.96
N PHE A 242 -0.58 -13.70 6.00
CA PHE A 242 0.22 -12.75 6.76
C PHE A 242 -0.56 -12.17 7.95
N SER A 243 -1.85 -12.46 8.08
CA SER A 243 -2.66 -12.01 9.22
C SER A 243 -2.60 -12.98 10.41
N ASN A 244 -2.32 -14.26 10.15
CA ASN A 244 -2.36 -15.32 11.15
C ASN A 244 -0.96 -15.66 11.68
N LEU A 245 -0.21 -14.63 12.08
CA LEU A 245 1.14 -14.78 12.62
C LEU A 245 1.08 -15.24 14.08
N ILE A 246 2.01 -16.12 14.47
CA ILE A 246 2.24 -16.46 15.88
C ILE A 246 3.00 -15.30 16.55
N THR A 247 2.30 -14.35 17.16
CA THR A 247 2.92 -13.15 17.76
C THR A 247 3.25 -13.30 19.24
N GLU A 248 2.69 -14.30 19.91
CA GLU A 248 2.92 -14.60 21.32
C GLU A 248 3.60 -15.96 21.46
N ASP A 249 4.61 -16.03 22.32
CA ASP A 249 5.28 -17.30 22.63
C ASP A 249 4.38 -18.15 23.53
N HIS A 250 3.48 -18.92 22.92
CA HIS A 250 2.65 -19.91 23.60
C HIS A 250 3.42 -21.21 23.91
N GLY A 251 4.70 -21.10 24.27
CA GLY A 251 5.60 -22.23 24.52
C GLY A 251 6.18 -22.85 23.25
N ALA A 252 6.10 -22.13 22.13
CA ALA A 252 6.68 -22.55 20.85
C ALA A 252 8.17 -22.21 20.75
N GLY A 253 8.66 -21.27 21.57
CA GLY A 253 10.04 -20.78 21.56
C GLY A 253 10.38 -19.89 20.37
N PHE A 254 9.37 -19.45 19.60
CA PHE A 254 9.55 -18.51 18.50
C PHE A 254 8.28 -17.67 18.28
N VAL A 255 8.47 -16.52 17.65
CA VAL A 255 7.44 -15.64 17.10
C VAL A 255 7.59 -15.54 15.59
N GLU A 256 6.49 -15.32 14.90
CA GLU A 256 6.45 -15.06 13.46
C GLU A 256 6.29 -13.58 13.18
N GLN A 257 7.09 -13.09 12.23
CA GLN A 257 7.02 -11.70 11.80
C GLN A 257 7.14 -11.58 10.28
N VAL A 258 6.39 -10.65 9.71
CA VAL A 258 6.50 -10.34 8.28
C VAL A 258 7.65 -9.37 8.06
N GLU A 259 8.56 -9.73 7.17
CA GLU A 259 9.62 -8.85 6.69
C GLU A 259 9.37 -8.39 5.26
N VAL A 260 9.75 -7.14 4.99
CA VAL A 260 9.74 -6.53 3.66
C VAL A 260 11.16 -6.48 3.12
N GLY A 261 11.40 -7.19 2.02
CA GLY A 261 12.64 -7.16 1.26
C GLY A 261 12.87 -5.84 0.51
N ALA A 262 14.09 -5.63 0.01
CA ALA A 262 14.41 -4.47 -0.82
C ALA A 262 13.70 -4.47 -2.18
N ASP A 263 13.32 -5.65 -2.67
CA ASP A 263 12.48 -5.86 -3.85
C ASP A 263 10.97 -5.75 -3.55
N GLY A 264 10.62 -5.50 -2.29
CA GLY A 264 9.25 -5.48 -1.79
C GLY A 264 8.71 -6.85 -1.40
N THR A 265 9.43 -7.95 -1.62
CA THR A 265 8.98 -9.31 -1.26
C THR A 265 8.58 -9.38 0.21
N LEU A 266 7.46 -10.04 0.49
CA LEU A 266 6.96 -10.24 1.85
C LEU A 266 7.25 -11.68 2.29
N SER A 267 8.04 -11.85 3.34
CA SER A 267 8.39 -13.16 3.92
C SER A 267 7.98 -13.25 5.38
N VAL A 268 7.41 -14.37 5.79
CA VAL A 268 7.23 -14.68 7.22
C VAL A 268 8.52 -15.32 7.72
N LEU A 269 9.12 -14.72 8.74
CA LEU A 269 10.29 -15.27 9.43
C LEU A 269 9.92 -15.69 10.85
N GLN A 270 10.45 -16.85 11.25
CA GLN A 270 10.43 -17.30 12.63
C GLN A 270 11.65 -16.72 13.35
N ARG A 271 11.44 -16.12 14.52
CA ARG A 271 12.46 -15.47 15.34
C ARG A 271 12.30 -15.90 16.79
N GLU A 272 13.39 -16.03 17.51
CA GLU A 272 13.36 -16.29 18.97
C GLU A 272 12.78 -15.09 19.74
N GLU A 273 13.00 -13.87 19.23
CA GLU A 273 12.53 -12.62 19.83
C GLU A 273 11.87 -11.71 18.79
N TYR A 274 10.85 -10.97 19.23
CA TYR A 274 10.15 -9.98 18.42
C TYR A 274 11.05 -8.77 18.11
N VAL A 275 11.29 -8.50 16.83
CA VAL A 275 12.02 -7.31 16.41
C VAL A 275 11.04 -6.16 16.28
N ARG A 276 11.28 -5.08 17.04
CA ARG A 276 10.40 -3.89 17.00
C ARG A 276 10.31 -3.34 15.58
N SER A 277 9.08 -3.28 15.06
CA SER A 277 8.80 -2.72 13.74
C SER A 277 9.20 -1.24 13.66
N VAL A 278 9.66 -0.82 12.48
CA VAL A 278 9.91 0.61 12.22
C VAL A 278 8.55 1.29 11.97
N ALA A 279 8.06 2.05 12.95
CA ALA A 279 6.71 2.63 12.94
C ALA A 279 6.44 3.60 11.77
N ASP A 280 7.50 4.19 11.21
CA ASP A 280 7.42 5.30 10.25
C ASP A 280 7.48 4.87 8.78
N ARG A 281 7.28 3.58 8.48
CA ARG A 281 7.26 3.12 7.09
C ARG A 281 5.92 3.44 6.44
N ARG A 282 5.98 3.99 5.22
CA ARG A 282 4.81 4.42 4.45
C ARG A 282 4.07 3.22 3.88
N TRP A 283 2.75 3.38 3.84
CA TRP A 283 1.84 2.42 3.27
C TRP A 283 1.00 3.09 2.18
N SER A 284 0.82 2.44 1.03
CA SER A 284 -0.05 2.93 -0.04
C SER A 284 -1.23 2.00 -0.29
N TRP A 285 -2.35 2.56 -0.73
CA TRP A 285 -3.46 1.77 -1.25
C TRP A 285 -3.09 1.31 -2.66
N VAL A 286 -3.50 0.09 -3.05
CA VAL A 286 -3.38 -0.54 -4.39
C VAL A 286 -2.05 -1.25 -4.71
N PRO A 287 -2.04 -2.22 -5.66
CA PRO A 287 -1.66 -3.58 -5.37
C PRO A 287 -0.17 -3.84 -5.63
N TRP A 288 0.47 -4.48 -4.66
CA TRP A 288 1.36 -5.62 -4.82
C TRP A 288 2.21 -5.58 -6.10
N THR A 289 3.51 -5.32 -5.95
CA THR A 289 4.48 -5.61 -7.01
C THR A 289 4.33 -7.05 -7.48
N ARG A 290 4.87 -7.43 -8.65
CA ARG A 290 4.74 -8.82 -9.10
C ARG A 290 5.31 -9.79 -8.07
N GLU A 291 6.38 -9.39 -7.42
CA GLU A 291 7.11 -10.09 -6.37
C GLU A 291 6.23 -10.24 -5.13
N GLN A 292 5.51 -9.19 -4.74
CA GLN A 292 4.52 -9.27 -3.69
C GLN A 292 3.30 -10.09 -4.11
N GLU A 293 2.70 -9.87 -5.27
CA GLU A 293 1.58 -10.66 -5.80
C GLU A 293 1.93 -12.14 -5.79
N THR A 294 3.14 -12.47 -6.22
CA THR A 294 3.70 -13.81 -6.18
C THR A 294 3.87 -14.26 -4.74
N SER A 295 4.33 -13.38 -3.85
CA SER A 295 4.33 -13.63 -2.42
C SER A 295 2.91 -13.98 -1.99
N CYS A 296 1.87 -13.13 -2.07
CA CYS A 296 0.52 -13.53 -1.62
C CYS A 296 -0.30 -14.46 -2.47
N ALA A 297 0.21 -14.92 -3.61
CA ALA A 297 -0.44 -16.00 -4.30
C ALA A 297 -0.61 -17.16 -3.30
N GLY A 298 -1.87 -17.48 -2.98
CA GLY A 298 -2.15 -18.62 -2.11
C GLY A 298 -1.48 -19.86 -2.70
N LEU A 299 -0.89 -20.69 -1.84
CA LEU A 299 -0.33 -21.97 -2.26
C LEU A 299 -1.44 -22.78 -2.97
N LYS A 300 -1.36 -22.88 -4.30
CA LYS A 300 -2.23 -23.78 -5.06
C LYS A 300 -1.78 -25.21 -4.82
N VAL A 301 -2.22 -25.80 -3.72
CA VAL A 301 -1.99 -27.21 -3.44
C VAL A 301 -2.85 -28.02 -4.40
N ARG A 302 -2.24 -28.55 -5.46
CA ARG A 302 -2.91 -29.51 -6.34
C ARG A 302 -2.95 -30.85 -5.62
N VAL A 303 -3.98 -31.08 -4.82
CA VAL A 303 -4.24 -32.40 -4.22
C VAL A 303 -4.52 -33.37 -5.36
N ARG A 304 -3.50 -34.12 -5.78
CA ARG A 304 -3.66 -35.19 -6.76
C ARG A 304 -4.42 -36.29 -6.05
N GLY A 305 -5.67 -36.50 -6.47
CA GLY A 305 -6.65 -37.31 -5.77
C GLY A 305 -6.07 -38.61 -5.24
N TRP A 306 -6.04 -38.73 -3.91
CA TRP A 306 -5.84 -39.98 -3.16
C TRP A 306 -7.08 -40.90 -3.27
N ASN A 307 -7.88 -40.77 -4.35
CA ASN A 307 -8.93 -41.71 -4.70
C ASN A 307 -8.38 -42.89 -5.51
N GLY A 308 -7.12 -43.26 -5.25
CA GLY A 308 -6.53 -44.52 -5.68
C GLY A 308 -7.05 -45.67 -4.83
N GLY A 309 -8.30 -46.08 -5.09
CA GLY A 309 -8.77 -47.44 -4.85
C GLY A 309 -8.79 -47.93 -3.39
N ILE A 310 -9.72 -47.42 -2.57
CA ILE A 310 -10.37 -48.33 -1.60
C ILE A 310 -11.31 -49.21 -2.42
N LYS A 311 -10.77 -50.27 -3.03
CA LYS A 311 -11.58 -51.42 -3.43
C LYS A 311 -12.14 -51.99 -2.12
N ARG A 312 -13.36 -51.59 -1.74
CA ARG A 312 -14.16 -52.37 -0.80
C ARG A 312 -14.31 -53.75 -1.44
N GLY A 313 -13.52 -54.71 -0.97
CA GLY A 313 -13.72 -56.11 -1.29
C GLY A 313 -15.13 -56.48 -0.85
N GLY A 314 -16.02 -56.63 -1.83
CA GLY A 314 -17.33 -57.22 -1.62
C GLY A 314 -17.13 -58.69 -1.28
N SER A 315 -17.07 -59.01 0.01
CA SER A 315 -17.46 -60.35 0.46
C SER A 315 -18.97 -60.41 0.40
N GLY A 316 -19.49 -61.14 -0.57
CA GLY A 316 -20.90 -61.46 -0.66
C GLY A 316 -21.38 -62.09 0.63
N VAL A 317 -22.32 -61.42 1.30
CA VAL A 317 -23.24 -62.06 2.23
C VAL A 317 -24.63 -61.66 1.78
N GLU A 318 -25.27 -62.62 1.13
CA GLU A 318 -26.67 -62.64 0.75
C GLU A 318 -27.50 -62.70 2.04
N SER A 319 -27.99 -61.54 2.50
CA SER A 319 -28.93 -61.48 3.63
C SER A 319 -30.35 -61.41 3.12
N LYS A 320 -31.07 -62.49 3.42
CA LYS A 320 -32.50 -62.70 3.23
C LYS A 320 -33.33 -61.50 3.69
N ARG A 321 -34.26 -61.17 2.81
CA ARG A 321 -35.49 -60.41 3.02
C ARG A 321 -36.23 -60.96 4.25
N VAL A 322 -36.39 -60.13 5.29
CA VAL A 322 -37.38 -60.31 6.35
C VAL A 322 -38.27 -59.08 6.30
N GLU A 323 -39.51 -59.31 5.87
CA GLU A 323 -40.63 -58.40 6.02
C GLU A 323 -41.01 -58.34 7.51
N GLY A 324 -41.31 -57.14 8.01
CA GLY A 324 -41.80 -56.98 9.38
C GLY A 324 -41.95 -55.53 9.82
N ASN A 325 -43.17 -55.03 9.61
CA ASN A 325 -43.96 -54.08 10.41
C ASN A 325 -43.46 -52.68 10.79
N GLU A 326 -44.30 -51.72 10.39
CA GLU A 326 -44.86 -50.60 11.16
C GLU A 326 -44.56 -50.60 12.66
N GLU A 327 -44.05 -49.48 13.18
CA GLU A 327 -44.85 -48.60 14.04
C GLU A 327 -44.13 -47.27 14.23
N ASP A 328 -44.95 -46.27 14.53
CA ASP A 328 -44.63 -44.86 14.72
C ASP A 328 -43.57 -44.64 15.79
N ASP A 329 -42.78 -43.58 15.66
CA ASP A 329 -42.53 -42.71 16.80
C ASP A 329 -42.03 -41.32 16.42
N GLU A 330 -42.69 -40.41 17.11
CA GLU A 330 -42.71 -38.97 17.10
C GLU A 330 -41.39 -38.33 17.59
N GLU A 331 -41.25 -37.03 17.29
CA GLU A 331 -40.65 -36.04 18.19
C GLU A 331 -39.11 -36.03 18.39
N GLY A 332 -38.46 -34.96 17.92
CA GLY A 332 -37.04 -34.78 18.21
C GLY A 332 -36.38 -33.48 17.76
N ARG A 333 -36.92 -32.33 18.16
CA ARG A 333 -36.27 -31.00 18.15
C ARG A 333 -34.75 -31.04 18.33
N ARG A 334 -33.99 -30.38 17.45
CA ARG A 334 -32.92 -29.46 17.91
C ARG A 334 -32.56 -28.37 16.91
N VAL A 335 -33.21 -27.22 17.15
CA VAL A 335 -32.69 -25.88 16.87
C VAL A 335 -31.42 -25.66 17.71
N LYS A 336 -30.37 -25.09 17.12
CA LYS A 336 -29.41 -24.14 17.73
C LYS A 336 -28.48 -23.65 16.61
N ARG A 337 -28.73 -22.46 16.07
CA ARG A 337 -28.44 -21.10 16.59
C ARG A 337 -27.26 -20.54 15.81
N ALA A 338 -27.60 -19.60 14.93
CA ALA A 338 -26.73 -18.54 14.50
C ALA A 338 -26.11 -17.82 15.72
N ARG A 339 -24.82 -17.49 15.60
CA ARG A 339 -24.23 -16.36 16.30
C ARG A 339 -23.65 -15.43 15.24
N SER A 340 -24.49 -14.46 14.90
CA SER A 340 -24.10 -13.12 14.48
C SER A 340 -23.69 -12.31 15.72
N LEU A 341 -23.00 -11.20 15.46
CA LEU A 341 -22.61 -10.09 16.35
C LEU A 341 -21.29 -10.35 17.12
N VAL A 342 -20.33 -9.43 17.10
CA VAL A 342 -20.39 -7.96 16.95
C VAL A 342 -19.38 -7.46 15.95
#